data_AF-A0A7K0RIC5-F1
#
_entry.id   AF-A0A7K0RIC5-F1
#
_cell.length_a   1.000
_cell.length_b   1.000
_cell.length_c   1.000
_cell.angle_alpha   90.00
_cell.angle_beta   90.00
_cell.angle_gamma   90.00
#
_symmetry.space_group_name_H-M   'P 1'
#
loop_
_entity.id
_entity.type
_entity.pdbx_description
1 polymer ?
#
loop_
_entity_poly.entity_id
_entity_poly.type
_entity_poly.pdbx_seq_one_letter_code
_entity_poly.pdbx_strand_id
1 'polypeptide(L)'
;MNICLAHSRQPRSLSALLACGVLLASAVAAAAPTTAAAASGSSPPVVLFVLDEFSLGTMMTASKTIDAQRFPQLASLGKTATWYRHHTTVADSTGSAVPAIYTGQRPGVPDWGAIDKNHNLFEMLKDRYRIQAYEPEPFAVVCDPATCPATPSASRLLGKA
;
A
#
# COMPACT_ATOMS: atom_id res chain seq x y z
N MET A 1 -22.36 53.75 21.75
CA MET A 1 -23.23 54.19 22.86
C MET A 1 -24.67 54.20 22.37
N ASN A 2 -25.41 53.10 22.59
CA ASN A 2 -26.72 53.10 23.23
C ASN A 2 -27.25 51.66 23.32
N ILE A 3 -27.39 51.23 24.57
CA ILE A 3 -28.12 50.07 25.04
C ILE A 3 -29.60 50.45 25.03
N CYS A 4 -30.49 49.52 24.69
CA CYS A 4 -31.85 49.54 25.22
C CYS A 4 -32.34 48.11 25.51
N LEU A 5 -32.85 47.97 26.72
CA LEU A 5 -33.23 46.76 27.42
C LEU A 5 -34.49 46.07 26.86
N ALA A 6 -34.52 44.78 27.17
CA ALA A 6 -35.68 43.91 27.39
C ALA A 6 -37.03 44.59 27.68
N HIS A 7 -38.07 44.09 27.01
CA HIS A 7 -39.41 44.05 27.58
C HIS A 7 -40.04 42.66 27.46
N SER A 8 -40.80 42.35 28.49
CA SER A 8 -41.12 41.04 29.03
C SER A 8 -42.35 40.36 28.43
N ARG A 9 -42.31 39.03 28.47
CA ARG A 9 -43.40 38.08 28.79
C ARG A 9 -44.78 38.32 28.17
N GLN A 10 -45.23 37.37 27.35
CA GLN A 10 -46.54 36.73 27.51
C GLN A 10 -46.50 35.24 27.07
N PRO A 11 -47.40 34.37 27.58
CA PRO A 11 -47.18 32.92 27.70
C PRO A 11 -48.01 32.04 26.74
N ARG A 12 -47.60 30.77 26.64
CA ARG A 12 -48.40 29.56 26.34
C ARG A 12 -49.15 29.49 24.99
N SER A 13 -48.68 28.67 24.05
CA SER A 13 -49.01 27.22 23.98
C SER A 13 -48.75 26.62 22.59
N LEU A 14 -48.35 25.34 22.59
CA LEU A 14 -48.53 24.30 21.55
C LEU A 14 -47.94 24.58 20.16
N SER A 15 -46.68 24.20 19.93
CA SER A 15 -46.34 22.88 19.34
C SER A 15 -47.00 22.62 17.99
N ALA A 16 -46.32 23.02 16.92
CA ALA A 16 -46.36 22.31 15.65
C ALA A 16 -44.98 22.46 14.98
N LEU A 17 -44.07 21.54 15.34
CA LEU A 17 -42.83 21.31 14.61
C LEU A 17 -43.19 20.84 13.20
N LEU A 18 -43.02 21.68 12.19
CA LEU A 18 -42.88 21.24 10.81
C LEU A 18 -41.39 21.18 10.48
N ALA A 19 -40.74 20.10 10.90
CA ALA A 19 -39.39 19.76 10.48
C ALA A 19 -39.45 19.35 9.00
N CYS A 20 -39.09 20.27 8.11
CA CYS A 20 -38.82 19.95 6.71
C CYS A 20 -37.47 19.24 6.64
N GLY A 21 -37.47 17.95 6.95
CA GLY A 21 -36.31 17.07 6.83
C GLY A 21 -36.02 16.82 5.35
N VAL A 22 -35.04 17.54 4.80
CA VAL A 22 -34.43 17.17 3.51
C VAL A 22 -33.60 15.91 3.75
N LEU A 23 -34.18 14.75 3.45
CA LEU A 23 -33.48 13.48 3.34
C LEU A 23 -32.58 13.53 2.09
N LEU A 24 -31.31 13.90 2.27
CA LEU A 24 -30.26 13.64 1.29
C LEU A 24 -29.94 12.14 1.31
N ALA A 25 -30.64 11.37 0.49
CA ALA A 25 -30.28 9.98 0.21
C ALA A 25 -28.98 9.95 -0.62
N SER A 26 -27.84 9.73 0.03
CA SER A 26 -26.62 9.33 -0.70
C SER A 26 -26.83 7.90 -1.20
N ALA A 27 -27.06 7.74 -2.50
CA ALA A 27 -26.99 6.44 -3.15
C ALA A 27 -25.53 5.98 -3.15
N VAL A 28 -25.16 5.15 -2.17
CA VAL A 28 -23.94 4.35 -2.27
C VAL A 28 -24.22 3.26 -3.28
N ALA A 29 -23.75 3.45 -4.52
CA ALA A 29 -23.68 2.36 -5.47
C ALA A 29 -22.72 1.32 -4.88
N ALA A 30 -23.28 0.24 -4.33
CA ALA A 30 -22.50 -0.94 -3.97
C ALA A 30 -21.82 -1.41 -5.25
N ALA A 31 -20.49 -1.27 -5.33
CA ALA A 31 -19.70 -1.90 -6.37
C ALA A 31 -20.00 -3.40 -6.29
N ALA A 32 -20.63 -3.95 -7.34
CA ALA A 32 -20.87 -5.37 -7.44
C ALA A 32 -19.53 -6.11 -7.25
N PRO A 33 -19.50 -7.20 -6.49
CA PRO A 33 -18.28 -7.98 -6.35
C PRO A 33 -17.90 -8.48 -7.73
N THR A 34 -16.81 -7.94 -8.29
CA THR A 34 -16.17 -8.52 -9.47
C THR A 34 -15.78 -9.93 -9.06
N THR A 35 -16.57 -10.91 -9.47
CA THR A 35 -16.20 -12.32 -9.32
C THR A 35 -14.90 -12.47 -10.06
N ALA A 36 -13.80 -12.69 -9.34
CA ALA A 36 -12.55 -13.08 -9.95
C ALA A 36 -12.87 -14.33 -10.78
N ALA A 37 -12.79 -14.21 -12.10
CA ALA A 37 -13.02 -15.33 -13.00
C ALA A 37 -12.10 -16.45 -12.52
N ALA A 38 -12.67 -17.53 -12.01
CA ALA A 38 -11.92 -18.71 -11.65
C ALA A 38 -11.31 -19.24 -12.95
N ALA A 39 -10.06 -18.85 -13.21
CA ALA A 39 -9.29 -19.33 -14.34
C ALA A 39 -9.16 -20.84 -14.15
N SER A 40 -10.02 -21.59 -14.85
CA SER A 40 -9.91 -23.03 -14.98
C SER A 40 -8.76 -23.29 -15.95
N GLY A 41 -7.57 -23.42 -15.38
CA GLY A 41 -6.28 -23.50 -16.06
C GLY A 41 -5.16 -23.41 -15.03
N SER A 42 -3.94 -23.77 -15.41
CA SER A 42 -2.74 -23.65 -14.57
C SER A 42 -2.73 -22.33 -13.78
N SER A 43 -2.32 -22.37 -12.51
CA SER A 43 -2.14 -21.18 -11.68
C SER A 43 -1.38 -20.08 -12.43
N PRO A 44 -1.94 -18.85 -12.55
CA PRO A 44 -1.32 -17.79 -13.35
C PRO A 44 0.02 -17.37 -12.73
N PRO A 45 1.04 -17.01 -13.54
CA PRO A 45 2.31 -16.56 -13.00
C PRO A 45 2.11 -15.31 -12.12
N VAL A 46 2.69 -15.34 -10.92
CA VAL A 46 2.64 -14.22 -9.96
C VAL A 46 4.02 -13.58 -9.89
N VAL A 47 4.08 -12.25 -10.02
CA VAL A 47 5.30 -11.47 -9.85
C VAL A 47 5.06 -10.42 -8.77
N LEU A 48 5.89 -10.43 -7.72
CA LEU A 48 5.88 -9.44 -6.66
C LEU A 48 7.08 -8.52 -6.83
N PHE A 49 6.82 -7.22 -7.00
CA PHE A 49 7.85 -6.18 -7.01
C PHE A 49 7.80 -5.41 -5.69
N VAL A 50 8.90 -5.39 -4.96
CA VAL A 50 9.09 -4.56 -3.76
C VAL A 50 10.11 -3.49 -4.11
N LEU A 51 9.73 -2.21 -3.96
CA LEU A 51 10.59 -1.07 -4.24
C LEU A 51 11.02 -0.45 -2.90
N ASP A 52 12.33 -0.40 -2.65
CA ASP A 52 12.87 0.19 -1.43
C ASP A 52 12.83 1.71 -1.48
N GLU A 53 12.46 2.34 -0.36
CA GLU A 53 12.37 3.79 -0.16
C GLU A 53 11.53 4.58 -1.20
N PHE A 54 10.66 3.90 -1.96
CA PHE A 54 9.92 4.53 -3.05
C PHE A 54 8.66 5.28 -2.55
N SER A 55 8.85 6.56 -2.22
CA SER A 55 7.80 7.40 -1.63
C SER A 55 6.61 7.71 -2.55
N LEU A 56 5.40 7.46 -2.04
CA LEU A 56 4.15 7.85 -2.69
C LEU A 56 4.04 9.36 -2.92
N GLY A 57 4.53 10.17 -1.97
CA GLY A 57 4.45 11.62 -2.02
C GLY A 57 5.26 12.23 -3.17
N THR A 58 6.41 11.63 -3.48
CA THR A 58 7.23 12.07 -4.62
C THR A 58 6.72 11.53 -5.94
N MET A 59 6.06 10.36 -5.94
CA MET A 59 5.50 9.72 -7.12
C MET A 59 4.26 10.43 -7.68
N MET A 60 3.49 11.11 -6.84
CA MET A 60 2.19 11.67 -7.22
C MET A 60 2.25 13.15 -7.62
N THR A 61 1.32 13.54 -8.49
CA THR A 61 0.97 14.94 -8.74
C THR A 61 0.09 15.49 -7.63
N ALA A 62 -0.12 16.81 -7.59
CA ALA A 62 -1.08 17.45 -6.69
C ALA A 62 -2.52 16.90 -6.86
N SER A 63 -2.87 16.41 -8.05
CA SER A 63 -4.15 15.80 -8.38
C SER A 63 -4.27 14.33 -7.92
N LYS A 64 -3.29 13.82 -7.17
CA LYS A 64 -3.27 12.45 -6.62
C LYS A 64 -3.29 11.35 -7.69
N THR A 65 -2.61 11.60 -8.81
CA THR A 65 -2.32 10.61 -9.85
C THR A 65 -0.82 10.37 -9.93
N ILE A 66 -0.39 9.22 -10.48
CA ILE A 66 1.02 8.97 -10.77
C ILE A 66 1.51 10.04 -11.75
N ASP A 67 2.64 10.67 -11.43
CA ASP A 67 3.27 11.64 -12.31
C ASP A 67 3.85 10.93 -13.55
N ALA A 68 3.16 11.07 -14.69
CA ALA A 68 3.54 10.41 -15.93
C ALA A 68 4.78 11.01 -16.62
N GLN A 69 5.18 12.24 -16.25
CA GLN A 69 6.42 12.82 -16.77
C GLN A 69 7.62 12.22 -16.06
N ARG A 70 7.52 12.00 -14.74
CA ARG A 70 8.60 11.40 -13.93
C ARG A 70 8.61 9.86 -13.97
N PHE A 71 7.44 9.24 -14.00
CA PHE A 71 7.27 7.78 -13.91
C PHE A 71 6.41 7.23 -15.06
N PRO A 72 6.84 7.38 -16.33
CA PRO A 72 6.01 7.08 -17.50
C PRO A 72 5.54 5.61 -17.56
N GLN A 73 6.41 4.66 -17.22
CA GLN A 73 6.06 3.23 -17.27
C GLN A 73 5.11 2.82 -16.14
N LEU A 74 5.28 3.40 -14.95
CA LEU A 74 4.36 3.15 -13.83
C LEU A 74 3.00 3.80 -14.07
N ALA A 75 2.98 4.99 -14.67
CA ALA A 75 1.74 5.62 -15.11
C ALA A 75 1.02 4.80 -16.20
N SER A 76 1.78 4.17 -17.12
CA SER A 76 1.23 3.24 -18.11
C SER A 76 0.61 2.01 -17.45
N LEU A 77 1.34 1.36 -16.54
CA LEU A 77 0.84 0.21 -15.78
C LEU A 77 -0.41 0.56 -14.95
N GLY A 78 -0.44 1.72 -14.30
CA GLY A 78 -1.56 2.18 -13.51
C GLY A 78 -2.86 2.38 -14.29
N LYS A 79 -2.81 2.52 -15.62
CA LYS A 79 -4.01 2.59 -16.49
C LYS A 79 -4.70 1.24 -16.67
N THR A 80 -3.96 0.14 -16.53
CA THR A 80 -4.45 -1.23 -16.73
C THR A 80 -4.41 -2.07 -15.46
N ALA A 81 -4.03 -1.48 -14.33
CA ALA A 81 -3.90 -2.14 -13.03
C ALA A 81 -4.84 -1.51 -11.99
N THR A 82 -5.10 -2.25 -10.91
CA THR A 82 -5.78 -1.69 -9.74
C THR A 82 -4.79 -0.92 -8.89
N TRP A 83 -5.03 0.38 -8.70
CA TRP A 83 -4.14 1.26 -7.95
C TRP A 83 -4.70 1.63 -6.57
N TYR A 84 -3.97 1.26 -5.51
CA TYR A 84 -4.30 1.59 -4.12
C TYR A 84 -3.57 2.86 -3.67
N ARG A 85 -4.11 4.02 -4.04
CA ARG A 85 -3.50 5.34 -3.84
C ARG A 85 -3.37 5.84 -2.39
N HIS A 86 -3.99 5.17 -1.42
CA HIS A 86 -3.97 5.57 -0.01
C HIS A 86 -3.43 4.42 0.86
N HIS A 87 -2.35 3.78 0.39
CA HIS A 87 -1.66 2.79 1.19
C HIS A 87 -0.68 3.46 2.15
N THR A 88 -0.40 2.79 3.27
CA THR A 88 0.65 3.16 4.23
C THR A 88 1.52 1.94 4.48
N THR A 89 2.81 2.15 4.72
CA THR A 89 3.67 1.11 5.29
C THR A 89 3.32 0.85 6.76
N VAL A 90 3.66 -0.33 7.27
CA VAL A 90 3.54 -0.70 8.68
C VAL A 90 4.83 -0.48 9.47
N ALA A 91 5.94 -0.18 8.79
CA ALA A 91 7.23 0.16 9.38
C ALA A 91 8.06 1.07 8.46
N ASP A 92 9.03 1.76 9.04
CA ASP A 92 9.93 2.73 8.40
C ASP A 92 11.28 2.15 7.95
N SER A 93 11.56 0.89 8.28
CA SER A 93 12.80 0.19 7.90
C SER A 93 12.52 -1.04 7.05
N THR A 94 13.39 -1.29 6.07
CA THR A 94 13.32 -2.46 5.16
C THR A 94 13.26 -3.77 5.95
N GLY A 95 14.08 -3.90 7.00
CA GLY A 95 14.13 -5.07 7.88
C GLY A 95 12.87 -5.35 8.68
N SER A 96 11.91 -4.41 8.72
CA SER A 96 10.61 -4.61 9.38
C SER A 96 9.46 -4.62 8.37
N ALA A 97 9.52 -3.77 7.33
CA ALA A 97 8.47 -3.64 6.34
C ALA A 97 8.40 -4.84 5.39
N VAL A 98 9.54 -5.32 4.90
CA VAL A 98 9.60 -6.45 3.94
C VAL A 98 9.11 -7.76 4.57
N PRO A 99 9.55 -8.15 5.80
CA PRO A 99 8.98 -9.32 6.49
C PRO A 99 7.45 -9.23 6.67
N ALA A 100 6.93 -8.04 6.96
CA ALA A 100 5.49 -7.84 7.14
C ALA A 100 4.71 -8.04 5.82
N ILE A 101 5.30 -7.69 4.67
CA ILE A 101 4.70 -7.99 3.35
C ILE A 101 4.62 -9.50 3.13
N TYR A 102 5.67 -10.24 3.48
CA TYR A 102 5.74 -11.69 3.21
C TYR A 102 4.90 -12.55 4.15
N THR A 103 4.76 -12.12 5.40
CA THR A 103 4.04 -12.87 6.46
C THR A 103 2.61 -12.38 6.66
N GLY A 104 2.30 -11.14 6.26
CA GLY A 104 1.03 -10.47 6.58
C GLY A 104 0.89 -10.08 8.05
N GLN A 105 1.95 -10.19 8.85
CA GLN A 105 1.95 -9.88 10.28
C GLN A 105 2.50 -8.46 10.51
N ARG A 106 1.94 -7.75 11.51
CA ARG A 106 2.52 -6.46 11.92
C ARG A 106 3.89 -6.69 12.55
N PRO A 107 4.89 -5.85 12.23
CA PRO A 107 6.21 -5.99 12.81
C PRO A 107 6.15 -5.81 14.32
N GLY A 108 6.86 -6.68 15.04
CA GLY A 108 7.17 -6.52 16.45
C GLY A 108 8.35 -5.55 16.64
N VAL A 109 9.25 -5.87 17.56
CA VAL A 109 10.54 -5.15 17.66
C VAL A 109 11.31 -5.34 16.35
N PRO A 110 11.91 -4.29 15.76
CA PRO A 110 12.70 -4.41 14.53
C PRO A 110 13.82 -5.45 14.71
N ASP A 111 13.76 -6.52 13.92
CA ASP A 111 14.80 -7.54 13.88
C ASP A 111 15.05 -7.93 12.42
N TRP A 112 16.22 -7.50 11.91
CA TRP A 112 16.69 -7.74 10.56
C TRP A 112 16.83 -9.24 10.21
N GLY A 113 16.73 -10.15 11.20
CA GLY A 113 16.79 -11.61 11.00
C GLY A 113 15.46 -12.36 11.12
N ALA A 114 14.35 -11.70 11.46
CA ALA A 114 13.13 -12.36 11.94
C ALA A 114 12.05 -12.64 10.88
N ILE A 115 12.41 -12.83 9.60
CA ILE A 115 11.43 -13.41 8.67
C ILE A 115 11.17 -14.84 9.13
N ASP A 116 9.94 -15.12 9.58
CA ASP A 116 9.51 -16.49 9.83
C ASP A 116 9.59 -17.27 8.52
N LYS A 117 10.61 -18.14 8.44
CA LYS A 117 10.91 -18.93 7.25
C LYS A 117 9.84 -19.98 6.96
N ASN A 118 9.00 -20.30 7.94
CA ASN A 118 7.98 -21.34 7.86
C ASN A 118 6.55 -20.79 7.70
N HIS A 119 6.33 -19.50 7.95
CA HIS A 119 5.00 -18.88 7.84
C HIS A 119 5.05 -17.59 7.00
N ASN A 120 5.21 -17.76 5.69
CA ASN A 120 5.20 -16.67 4.73
C ASN A 120 4.59 -17.13 3.39
N LEU A 121 4.28 -16.17 2.51
CA LEU A 121 3.64 -16.44 1.22
C LEU A 121 4.44 -17.41 0.34
N PHE A 122 5.77 -17.43 0.44
CA PHE A 122 6.61 -18.32 -0.37
C PHE A 122 6.44 -19.77 0.10
N GLU A 123 6.52 -20.00 1.41
CA GLU A 123 6.29 -21.32 1.99
C GLU A 123 4.86 -21.83 1.71
N MET A 124 3.86 -20.95 1.78
CA MET A 124 2.46 -21.29 1.46
C MET A 124 2.24 -21.66 -0.02
N LEU A 125 3.03 -21.10 -0.94
CA LEU A 125 2.83 -21.23 -2.39
C LEU A 125 3.78 -22.25 -3.05
N LYS A 126 4.77 -22.77 -2.33
CA LYS A 126 5.85 -23.61 -2.89
C LYS A 126 5.38 -24.88 -3.60
N ASP A 127 4.27 -25.48 -3.18
CA ASP A 127 3.77 -26.73 -3.77
C ASP A 127 2.99 -26.48 -5.08
N ARG A 128 2.65 -25.22 -5.37
CA ARG A 128 1.90 -24.81 -6.57
C ARG A 128 2.72 -23.95 -7.54
N TYR A 129 3.76 -23.29 -7.05
CA TYR A 129 4.57 -22.36 -7.82
C TYR A 129 6.05 -22.66 -7.67
N ARG A 130 6.78 -22.59 -8.79
CA ARG A 130 8.24 -22.49 -8.76
C ARG A 130 8.61 -21.07 -8.32
N ILE A 131 9.22 -20.96 -7.14
CA ILE A 131 9.58 -19.67 -6.55
C ILE A 131 10.98 -19.28 -7.03
N GLN A 132 11.10 -18.05 -7.52
CA GLN A 132 12.36 -17.42 -7.88
C GLN A 132 12.40 -16.04 -7.21
N ALA A 133 13.30 -15.87 -6.25
CA ALA A 133 13.53 -14.60 -5.58
C ALA A 133 14.85 -13.99 -6.08
N TYR A 134 14.80 -12.70 -6.41
CA TYR A 134 15.97 -11.90 -6.71
C TYR A 134 15.98 -10.72 -5.74
N GLU A 135 16.91 -10.78 -4.79
CA GLU A 135 17.20 -9.68 -3.89
C GLU A 135 18.58 -9.15 -4.28
N PRO A 136 18.67 -7.91 -4.80
CA PRO A 136 19.96 -7.28 -4.97
C PRO A 136 20.52 -7.00 -3.57
N GLU A 137 21.39 -7.89 -3.07
CA GLU A 137 22.18 -7.65 -1.86
C GLU A 137 22.94 -6.31 -2.00
N PRO A 138 22.75 -5.35 -1.07
CA PRO A 138 23.36 -4.04 -1.15
C PRO A 138 24.44 -3.88 -0.08
N PHE A 139 25.65 -3.48 -0.47
CA PHE A 139 26.35 -2.47 0.31
C PHE A 139 27.01 -1.52 -0.68
N ALA A 140 26.73 -0.23 -0.51
CA ALA A 140 27.43 0.84 -1.20
C ALA A 140 28.94 0.55 -1.16
N VAL A 141 29.56 0.44 -2.33
CA VAL A 141 31.01 0.51 -2.41
C VAL A 141 31.35 1.98 -2.16
N VAL A 142 31.61 2.30 -0.89
CA VAL A 142 32.03 3.64 -0.42
C VAL A 142 33.50 3.91 -0.77
N CYS A 143 34.21 2.90 -1.30
CA CYS A 143 35.66 2.85 -1.44
C CYS A 143 36.08 2.71 -2.92
N ASP A 144 37.09 3.48 -3.36
CA ASP A 144 37.68 3.30 -4.68
C ASP A 144 38.20 1.85 -4.85
N PRO A 145 37.91 1.15 -5.96
CA PRO A 145 38.31 -0.24 -6.17
C PRO A 145 39.84 -0.49 -6.17
N ALA A 146 40.66 0.53 -6.46
CA ALA A 146 42.11 0.44 -6.29
C ALA A 146 42.54 0.46 -4.82
N THR A 147 41.67 0.98 -3.93
CA THR A 147 41.83 0.91 -2.47
C THR A 147 41.16 -0.34 -1.89
N CYS A 148 40.02 -0.79 -2.44
CA CYS A 148 39.31 -2.01 -2.03
C CYS A 148 38.80 -2.81 -3.26
N PRO A 149 39.56 -3.79 -3.79
CA PRO A 149 39.12 -4.55 -4.95
C PRO A 149 37.85 -5.37 -4.66
N ALA A 150 36.77 -5.11 -5.40
CA ALA A 150 35.53 -5.86 -5.25
C ALA A 150 35.69 -7.29 -5.79
N THR A 151 35.20 -8.27 -5.03
CA THR A 151 35.01 -9.65 -5.52
C THR A 151 33.65 -9.74 -6.22
N PRO A 152 33.53 -10.38 -7.39
CA PRO A 152 32.26 -10.46 -8.11
C PRO A 152 31.20 -11.17 -7.27
N SER A 153 30.10 -10.47 -6.95
CA SER A 153 28.94 -11.07 -6.30
C SER A 153 28.13 -11.86 -7.33
N ALA A 154 28.32 -13.17 -7.35
CA ALA A 154 27.41 -14.08 -8.03
C ALA A 154 26.04 -13.99 -7.34
N SER A 155 25.07 -13.38 -8.02
CA SER A 155 23.67 -13.38 -7.59
C SER A 155 23.21 -14.82 -7.38
N ARG A 156 22.82 -15.15 -6.15
CA ARG A 156 22.32 -16.47 -5.80
C ARG A 156 20.86 -16.55 -6.20
N LEU A 157 20.56 -17.24 -7.30
CA LEU A 157 19.21 -17.71 -7.58
C LEU A 157 18.82 -18.67 -6.45
N LEU A 158 18.05 -18.20 -5.47
CA LEU A 158 17.37 -19.09 -4.53
C LEU A 158 16.18 -19.70 -5.28
N GLY A 159 16.45 -20.76 -6.02
CA GLY A 159 15.44 -21.61 -6.63
C GLY A 159 15.81 -23.07 -6.43
N LYS A 160 14.89 -23.88 -5.91
CA LYS A 160 14.95 -25.33 -6.13
C LYS A 160 14.48 -25.60 -7.56
N ALA A 161 15.25 -26.41 -8.28
CA ALA A 161 14.83 -27.06 -9.51
C ALA A 161 13.68 -28.04 -9.23
#